data_AF-A0A356P924-F1
#
_entry.id   AF-A0A356P924-F1
#
_cell.length_a   1.000
_cell.length_b   1.000
_cell.length_c   1.000
_cell.angle_alpha   90.00
_cell.angle_beta   90.00
_cell.angle_gamma   90.00
#
_symmetry.space_group_name_H-M   'P 1'
#
loop_
_entity.id
_entity.type
_entity.pdbx_description
1 polymer ?
#
loop_
_entity_poly.entity_id
_entity_poly.type
_entity_poly.pdbx_seq_one_letter_code
_entity_poly.pdbx_strand_id
1 'polypeptide(L)'
;MSVVRNKKTFAIGLAMIASFILCYAGMMSPNFGNGRNGLEYADDMFNSLSKGSAYFIKDAQKVADGQKGTNINLTIKASTPADAVKWGKLYSTAGAIVTVKESSVTIDGDFGKILGAVVADSDFMYHNDSKSVETKYGYDGREATNNWNNSLKKIDAALKAKAQFPQEFDLVKVQQKALEPGYNYYGVEIKKVSENKASLTFLLSFYLLYTVWYGFGLFYLFDGMGITVHKPKKKIEA
;
A
#
# COMPACT_ATOMS: atom_id res chain seq x y z
N MET A 1 -6.05 46.04 25.95
CA MET A 1 -6.71 45.92 24.62
C MET A 1 -7.40 44.56 24.60
N SER A 2 -8.74 44.50 24.47
CA SER A 2 -9.47 43.23 24.50
C SER A 2 -9.09 42.37 23.29
N VAL A 3 -8.68 41.12 23.53
CA VAL A 3 -8.37 40.13 22.46
C VAL A 3 -9.64 39.77 21.68
N VAL A 4 -10.81 39.83 22.32
CA VAL A 4 -12.10 39.62 21.66
C VAL A 4 -12.57 40.94 21.05
N ARG A 5 -12.70 40.95 19.71
CA ARG A 5 -13.18 42.09 18.92
C ARG A 5 -14.62 41.93 18.43
N ASN A 6 -15.05 40.69 18.13
CA ASN A 6 -16.44 40.36 17.81
C ASN A 6 -16.92 39.21 18.70
N LYS A 7 -17.79 39.54 19.67
CA LYS A 7 -18.27 38.56 20.67
C LYS A 7 -19.10 37.43 20.06
N LYS A 8 -19.85 37.69 18.98
CA LYS A 8 -20.73 36.69 18.36
C LYS A 8 -19.92 35.62 17.64
N THR A 9 -19.01 36.02 16.75
CA THR A 9 -18.19 35.08 15.99
C THR A 9 -17.18 34.37 16.88
N PHE A 10 -16.63 35.07 17.89
CA PHE A 10 -15.81 34.44 18.91
C PHE A 10 -16.54 33.33 19.68
N ALA A 11 -17.78 33.57 20.14
CA ALA A 11 -18.57 32.57 20.85
C ALA A 11 -18.91 31.36 19.97
N ILE A 12 -19.26 31.58 18.69
CA ILE A 12 -19.51 30.51 17.72
C ILE A 12 -18.24 29.68 17.50
N GLY A 13 -17.11 30.33 17.23
CA GLY A 13 -15.83 29.65 17.03
C GLY A 13 -15.41 28.84 18.25
N LEU A 14 -15.54 29.41 19.46
CA LEU A 14 -15.24 28.72 20.70
C LEU A 14 -16.15 27.50 20.91
N ALA A 15 -17.45 27.63 20.69
CA ALA A 15 -18.39 26.52 20.80
C ALA A 15 -18.09 25.41 19.78
N MET A 16 -17.79 25.77 18.54
CA MET A 16 -17.41 24.82 17.48
C MET A 16 -16.10 24.09 17.81
N ILE A 17 -15.07 24.79 18.28
CA ILE A 17 -13.79 24.18 18.66
C ILE A 17 -13.95 23.30 19.90
N ALA A 18 -14.69 23.75 20.93
CA ALA A 18 -14.92 22.95 22.12
C ALA A 18 -15.68 21.65 21.80
N SER A 19 -16.75 21.74 21.00
CA SER A 19 -17.50 20.56 20.57
C SER A 19 -16.69 19.64 19.64
N PHE A 20 -15.83 20.20 18.79
CA PHE A 20 -14.87 19.43 17.99
C PHE A 20 -13.89 18.67 18.88
N ILE A 21 -13.31 19.31 19.90
CA ILE A 21 -12.38 18.69 20.84
C ILE A 21 -13.06 17.54 21.59
N LEU A 22 -14.31 17.70 22.01
CA LEU A 22 -15.08 16.62 22.65
C LEU A 22 -15.27 15.43 21.69
N CYS A 23 -15.61 15.70 20.42
CA CYS A 23 -15.72 14.65 19.41
C CYS A 23 -14.37 13.96 19.16
N TYR A 24 -13.28 14.73 19.05
CA TYR A 24 -11.93 14.20 18.89
C TYR A 24 -11.50 13.35 20.09
N ALA A 25 -11.73 13.82 21.32
CA ALA A 25 -11.44 13.05 22.53
C ALA A 25 -12.25 11.75 22.57
N GLY A 26 -13.52 11.80 22.16
CA GLY A 26 -14.36 10.62 21.97
C GLY A 26 -13.76 9.67 20.93
N MET A 27 -13.32 10.19 19.78
CA MET A 27 -12.68 9.39 18.72
C MET A 27 -11.36 8.77 19.19
N MET A 28 -10.58 9.48 20.01
CA MET A 28 -9.31 8.98 20.56
C MET A 28 -9.51 7.98 21.72
N SER A 29 -10.75 7.79 22.19
CA SER A 29 -11.06 6.78 23.21
C SER A 29 -11.00 5.35 22.63
N PRO A 30 -10.68 4.32 23.43
CA PRO A 30 -10.51 2.94 22.97
C PRO A 30 -11.85 2.20 22.71
N ASN A 31 -12.91 2.94 22.35
CA ASN A 31 -14.28 2.44 22.28
C ASN A 31 -14.68 1.93 20.88
N PHE A 32 -13.75 1.83 19.91
CA PHE A 32 -14.04 1.46 18.52
C PHE A 32 -13.73 -0.02 18.20
N GLY A 33 -13.88 -0.88 19.22
CA GLY A 33 -13.71 -2.33 19.12
C GLY A 33 -12.25 -2.78 19.19
N ASN A 34 -12.00 -3.90 19.88
CA ASN A 34 -10.66 -4.46 20.13
C ASN A 34 -9.69 -3.46 20.80
N GLY A 35 -10.21 -2.51 21.59
CA GLY A 35 -9.42 -1.47 22.24
C GLY A 35 -8.91 -0.36 21.31
N ARG A 36 -9.33 -0.37 20.03
CA ARG A 36 -8.91 0.63 19.05
C ARG A 36 -9.59 1.97 19.28
N ASN A 37 -8.89 3.03 18.91
CA ASN A 37 -9.49 4.34 18.72
C ASN A 37 -10.16 4.45 17.32
N GLY A 38 -10.92 5.51 17.11
CA GLY A 38 -11.68 5.72 15.88
C GLY A 38 -10.82 5.95 14.64
N LEU A 39 -9.60 6.47 14.79
CA LEU A 39 -8.65 6.61 13.68
C LEU A 39 -8.10 5.24 13.25
N GLU A 40 -7.70 4.41 14.22
CA GLU A 40 -7.25 3.04 13.97
C GLU A 40 -8.37 2.19 13.34
N TYR A 41 -9.60 2.31 13.84
CA TYR A 41 -10.75 1.64 13.24
C TYR A 41 -10.98 2.07 11.79
N ALA A 42 -10.91 3.38 11.52
CA ALA A 42 -11.09 3.90 10.17
C ALA A 42 -9.98 3.41 9.24
N ASP A 43 -8.72 3.48 9.69
CA ASP A 43 -7.55 3.03 8.93
C ASP A 43 -7.64 1.54 8.60
N ASP A 44 -7.92 0.69 9.59
CA ASP A 44 -8.11 -0.76 9.37
C ASP A 44 -9.24 -1.04 8.39
N MET A 45 -10.35 -0.30 8.48
CA MET A 45 -11.46 -0.42 7.55
C MET A 45 -11.04 -0.04 6.13
N PHE A 46 -10.41 1.11 5.94
CA PHE A 46 -9.94 1.56 4.62
C PHE A 46 -8.89 0.62 4.04
N ASN A 47 -7.92 0.16 4.84
CA ASN A 47 -6.91 -0.81 4.43
C ASN A 47 -7.53 -2.15 4.01
N SER A 48 -8.53 -2.63 4.75
CA SER A 48 -9.24 -3.88 4.41
C SER A 48 -10.04 -3.77 3.10
N LEU A 49 -10.68 -2.61 2.88
CA LEU A 49 -11.43 -2.31 1.66
C LEU A 49 -10.50 -2.10 0.45
N SER A 50 -9.38 -1.42 0.67
CA SER A 50 -8.33 -1.18 -0.32
C SER A 50 -7.72 -2.51 -0.74
N LYS A 51 -7.41 -3.39 0.22
CA LYS A 51 -7.03 -4.78 -0.05
C LYS A 51 -8.07 -5.43 -0.94
N GLY A 52 -9.33 -5.56 -0.49
CA GLY A 52 -10.38 -6.23 -1.26
C GLY A 52 -10.61 -5.70 -2.69
N SER A 53 -10.22 -4.45 -2.97
CA SER A 53 -10.30 -3.83 -4.29
C SER A 53 -9.05 -4.07 -5.17
N ALA A 54 -7.94 -4.51 -4.58
CA ALA A 54 -6.65 -4.73 -5.23
C ALA A 54 -6.38 -6.21 -5.60
N TYR A 55 -7.43 -7.05 -5.67
CA TYR A 55 -7.26 -8.47 -5.99
C TYR A 55 -7.16 -8.73 -7.50
N PHE A 56 -5.95 -8.61 -8.05
CA PHE A 56 -5.67 -8.79 -9.48
C PHE A 56 -4.91 -10.08 -9.82
N ILE A 57 -4.88 -11.07 -8.92
CA ILE A 57 -4.15 -12.33 -9.10
C ILE A 57 -4.52 -13.05 -10.40
N LYS A 58 -5.80 -13.08 -10.77
CA LYS A 58 -6.24 -13.70 -12.05
C LYS A 58 -5.63 -13.02 -13.28
N ASP A 59 -5.50 -11.70 -13.26
CA ASP A 59 -4.88 -10.96 -14.36
C ASP A 59 -3.37 -11.20 -14.40
N ALA A 60 -2.72 -11.21 -13.24
CA ALA A 60 -1.29 -11.52 -13.15
C ALA A 60 -1.00 -12.95 -13.63
N GLN A 61 -1.86 -13.91 -13.28
CA GLN A 61 -1.75 -15.29 -13.76
C GLN A 61 -1.89 -15.38 -15.29
N LYS A 62 -2.81 -14.64 -15.90
CA LYS A 62 -2.92 -14.59 -17.37
C LYS A 62 -1.66 -14.05 -18.04
N VAL A 63 -1.03 -13.04 -17.44
CA VAL A 63 0.25 -12.50 -17.92
C VAL A 63 1.35 -13.56 -17.82
N ALA A 64 1.47 -14.24 -16.68
CA ALA A 64 2.41 -15.34 -16.49
C ALA A 64 2.17 -16.49 -17.49
N ASP A 65 0.91 -16.87 -17.70
CA ASP A 65 0.52 -17.92 -18.64
C ASP A 65 0.88 -17.56 -20.09
N GLY A 66 0.78 -16.29 -20.46
CA GLY A 66 1.19 -15.79 -21.78
C GLY A 66 2.69 -15.90 -22.06
N GLN A 67 3.52 -16.06 -21.02
CA GLN A 67 4.97 -16.22 -21.12
C GLN A 67 5.43 -17.67 -21.03
N LYS A 68 4.51 -18.65 -20.93
CA LYS A 68 4.87 -20.08 -20.90
C LYS A 68 5.62 -20.48 -22.18
N GLY A 69 6.70 -21.24 -22.01
CA GLY A 69 7.59 -21.65 -23.10
C GLY A 69 8.63 -20.61 -23.50
N THR A 70 8.57 -19.38 -22.98
CA THR A 70 9.61 -18.37 -23.19
C THR A 70 10.78 -18.68 -22.26
N ASN A 71 11.95 -19.01 -22.79
CA ASN A 71 13.13 -19.26 -21.97
C ASN A 71 13.87 -17.96 -21.68
N ILE A 72 14.32 -17.79 -20.43
CA ILE A 72 15.24 -16.72 -20.04
C ILE A 72 16.55 -17.34 -19.56
N ASN A 73 17.67 -16.72 -19.95
CA ASN A 73 18.98 -17.00 -19.39
C ASN A 73 19.61 -15.69 -18.93
N LEU A 74 19.64 -15.47 -17.62
CA LEU A 74 20.03 -14.21 -17.00
C LEU A 74 20.92 -14.47 -15.77
N THR A 75 21.89 -13.59 -15.56
CA THR A 75 22.68 -13.58 -14.33
C THR A 75 22.38 -12.30 -13.58
N ILE A 76 21.95 -12.44 -12.32
CA ILE A 76 21.69 -11.32 -11.42
C ILE A 76 22.63 -11.39 -10.22
N LYS A 77 22.95 -10.24 -9.63
CA LYS A 77 23.84 -10.13 -8.47
C LYS A 77 23.05 -9.68 -7.23
N ALA A 78 23.08 -10.50 -6.19
CA ALA A 78 22.53 -10.21 -4.88
C ALA A 78 23.49 -9.35 -4.05
N SER A 79 22.99 -8.76 -2.96
CA SER A 79 23.80 -7.93 -2.06
C SER A 79 24.79 -8.78 -1.25
N THR A 80 24.39 -9.99 -0.86
CA THR A 80 25.22 -10.92 -0.10
C THR A 80 25.18 -12.34 -0.69
N PRO A 81 26.18 -13.20 -0.40
CA PRO A 81 26.11 -14.61 -0.79
C PRO A 81 24.93 -15.36 -0.17
N ALA A 82 24.52 -15.00 1.05
CA ALA A 82 23.36 -15.60 1.71
C ALA A 82 22.06 -15.29 0.95
N ASP A 83 21.89 -14.04 0.49
CA ASP A 83 20.74 -13.66 -0.33
C ASP A 83 20.75 -14.40 -1.67
N ALA A 84 21.91 -14.57 -2.29
CA ALA A 84 22.05 -15.30 -3.55
C ALA A 84 21.59 -16.76 -3.42
N VAL A 85 21.90 -17.42 -2.29
CA VAL A 85 21.40 -18.77 -2.00
C VAL A 85 19.88 -18.79 -1.86
N LYS A 86 19.29 -17.83 -1.11
CA LYS A 86 17.83 -17.73 -0.95
C LYS A 86 17.13 -17.44 -2.27
N TRP A 87 17.66 -16.54 -3.09
CA TRP A 87 17.15 -16.26 -4.43
C TRP A 87 17.23 -17.51 -5.30
N GLY A 88 18.37 -18.22 -5.28
CA GLY A 88 18.51 -19.44 -6.06
C GLY A 88 17.49 -20.53 -5.66
N LYS A 89 17.12 -20.60 -4.38
CA LYS A 89 16.05 -21.48 -3.91
C LYS A 89 14.68 -21.09 -4.50
N LEU A 90 14.36 -19.79 -4.62
CA LEU A 90 13.12 -19.32 -5.26
C LEU A 90 13.00 -19.83 -6.70
N TYR A 91 14.01 -19.53 -7.51
CA TYR A 91 14.01 -19.86 -8.95
C TYR A 91 14.11 -21.36 -9.21
N SER A 92 14.92 -22.11 -8.44
CA SER A 92 14.99 -23.57 -8.58
C SER A 92 13.69 -24.26 -8.24
N THR A 93 12.99 -23.80 -7.19
CA THR A 93 11.67 -24.32 -6.83
C THR A 93 10.60 -23.95 -7.87
N ALA A 94 10.79 -22.84 -8.58
CA ALA A 94 9.97 -22.46 -9.73
C ALA A 94 10.26 -23.29 -11.00
N GLY A 95 11.22 -24.22 -10.95
CA GLY A 95 11.57 -25.12 -12.06
C GLY A 95 12.67 -24.61 -12.98
N ALA A 96 13.38 -23.53 -12.60
CA ALA A 96 14.55 -23.07 -13.34
C ALA A 96 15.81 -23.85 -12.92
N ILE A 97 16.75 -23.99 -13.85
CA ILE A 97 18.11 -24.42 -13.55
C ILE A 97 18.86 -23.19 -13.01
N VAL A 98 19.41 -23.33 -11.81
CA VAL A 98 20.07 -22.20 -11.12
C VAL A 98 21.51 -22.56 -10.77
N THR A 99 22.44 -21.65 -11.06
CA THR A 99 23.82 -21.72 -10.58
C THR A 99 24.10 -20.52 -9.68
N VAL A 100 24.45 -20.78 -8.42
CA VAL A 100 24.87 -19.75 -7.47
C VAL A 100 26.39 -19.76 -7.34
N LYS A 101 27.03 -18.61 -7.56
CA LYS A 101 28.47 -18.40 -7.36
C LYS A 101 28.67 -17.12 -6.57
N GLU A 102 29.09 -17.26 -5.31
CA GLU A 102 29.18 -16.14 -4.35
C GLU A 102 27.85 -15.36 -4.28
N SER A 103 27.84 -14.10 -4.70
CA SER A 103 26.66 -13.23 -4.77
C SER A 103 25.94 -13.27 -6.12
N SER A 104 26.43 -14.03 -7.10
CA SER A 104 25.83 -14.13 -8.44
C SER A 104 24.89 -15.33 -8.54
N VAL A 105 23.73 -15.11 -9.14
CA VAL A 105 22.71 -16.13 -9.41
C VAL A 105 22.43 -16.15 -10.91
N THR A 106 22.81 -17.22 -11.59
CA THR A 106 22.46 -17.47 -12.99
C THR A 106 21.21 -18.34 -13.03
N ILE A 107 20.22 -17.88 -13.80
CA ILE A 107 18.88 -18.45 -13.90
C ILE A 107 18.65 -18.82 -15.36
N ASP A 108 18.38 -20.09 -15.63
CA ASP A 108 17.98 -20.61 -16.93
C ASP A 108 16.64 -21.35 -16.78
N GLY A 109 15.58 -20.87 -17.41
CA GLY A 109 14.28 -21.54 -17.29
C GLY A 109 13.11 -20.80 -17.91
N ASP A 110 11.98 -21.50 -17.91
CA ASP A 110 10.71 -21.01 -18.43
C ASP A 110 10.21 -19.80 -17.63
N PHE A 111 10.13 -18.67 -18.30
CA PHE A 111 9.76 -17.39 -17.71
C PHE A 111 8.32 -17.37 -17.22
N GLY A 112 7.39 -17.97 -17.98
CA GLY A 112 6.00 -18.10 -17.56
C GLY A 112 5.84 -18.94 -16.30
N LYS A 113 6.62 -20.02 -16.13
CA LYS A 113 6.65 -20.79 -14.88
C LYS A 113 7.22 -20.00 -13.70
N ILE A 114 8.29 -19.24 -13.93
CA ILE A 114 8.88 -18.35 -12.90
C ILE A 114 7.85 -17.31 -12.45
N LEU A 115 7.23 -16.58 -13.40
CA LEU A 115 6.18 -15.61 -13.09
C LEU A 115 4.97 -16.27 -12.43
N GLY A 116 4.58 -17.46 -12.85
CA GLY A 116 3.51 -18.23 -12.22
C GLY A 116 3.81 -18.59 -10.77
N ALA A 117 5.07 -18.92 -10.44
CA ALA A 117 5.48 -19.14 -9.05
C ALA A 117 5.38 -17.85 -8.22
N VAL A 118 5.80 -16.70 -8.78
CA VAL A 118 5.63 -15.38 -8.13
C VAL A 118 4.16 -15.10 -7.84
N VAL A 119 3.28 -15.33 -8.82
CA VAL A 119 1.83 -15.12 -8.67
C VAL A 119 1.26 -16.03 -7.58
N ALA A 120 1.61 -17.32 -7.57
CA ALA A 120 1.14 -18.28 -6.57
C ALA A 120 1.58 -17.89 -5.14
N ASP A 121 2.85 -17.53 -4.95
CA ASP A 121 3.35 -17.10 -3.64
C ASP A 121 2.68 -15.80 -3.19
N SER A 122 2.47 -14.87 -4.14
CA SER A 122 1.76 -13.63 -3.87
C SER A 122 0.31 -13.84 -3.49
N ASP A 123 -0.37 -14.83 -4.06
CA ASP A 123 -1.76 -15.18 -3.72
C ASP A 123 -1.86 -15.76 -2.30
N PHE A 124 -0.91 -16.63 -1.91
CA PHE A 124 -0.81 -17.09 -0.53
C PHE A 124 -0.61 -15.92 0.44
N MET A 125 0.35 -15.03 0.16
CA MET A 125 0.60 -13.86 1.00
C MET A 125 -0.59 -12.89 1.04
N TYR A 126 -1.27 -12.71 -0.08
CA TYR A 126 -2.48 -11.91 -0.15
C TYR A 126 -3.58 -12.48 0.75
N HIS A 127 -3.68 -13.81 0.88
CA HIS A 127 -4.62 -14.46 1.80
C HIS A 127 -4.06 -14.67 3.22
N ASN A 128 -2.98 -13.97 3.58
CA ASN A 128 -2.30 -14.05 4.87
C ASN A 128 -1.79 -15.47 5.21
N ASP A 129 -1.50 -16.28 4.19
CA ASP A 129 -0.98 -17.64 4.33
C ASP A 129 0.53 -17.68 4.09
N SER A 130 1.31 -17.08 5.01
CA SER A 130 2.77 -17.16 4.91
C SER A 130 3.30 -18.59 5.06
N LYS A 131 2.55 -19.45 5.77
CA LYS A 131 2.97 -20.83 6.07
C LYS A 131 3.10 -21.67 4.80
N SER A 132 2.22 -21.48 3.82
CA SER A 132 2.35 -22.15 2.52
C SER A 132 3.66 -21.77 1.81
N VAL A 133 4.06 -20.50 1.89
CA VAL A 133 5.32 -20.00 1.32
C VAL A 133 6.53 -20.49 2.13
N GLU A 134 6.44 -20.47 3.46
CA GLU A 134 7.48 -20.98 4.36
C GLU A 134 7.75 -22.47 4.15
N THR A 135 6.69 -23.27 4.01
CA THR A 135 6.81 -24.71 3.75
C THR A 135 7.54 -24.98 2.44
N LYS A 136 7.30 -24.15 1.42
CA LYS A 136 7.91 -24.28 0.09
C LYS A 136 9.40 -23.93 0.10
N TYR A 137 9.81 -22.95 0.89
CA TYR A 137 11.16 -22.37 0.82
C TYR A 137 12.06 -22.66 2.03
N GLY A 138 11.49 -23.05 3.17
CA GLY A 138 12.20 -23.34 4.41
C GLY A 138 12.62 -22.09 5.20
N TYR A 139 12.04 -20.92 4.89
CA TYR A 139 12.28 -19.66 5.59
C TYR A 139 11.06 -18.73 5.50
N ASP A 140 11.05 -17.66 6.28
CA ASP A 140 9.92 -16.73 6.45
C ASP A 140 9.27 -16.30 5.12
N GLY A 141 7.93 -16.36 5.06
CA GLY A 141 7.18 -16.09 3.84
C GLY A 141 7.23 -14.62 3.40
N ARG A 142 7.31 -13.68 4.35
CA ARG A 142 7.55 -12.26 4.02
C ARG A 142 8.94 -12.07 3.44
N GLU A 143 9.95 -12.71 4.02
CA GLU A 143 11.30 -12.68 3.49
C GLU A 143 11.37 -13.28 2.07
N ALA A 144 10.70 -14.40 1.81
CA ALA A 144 10.64 -15.01 0.47
C ALA A 144 10.02 -14.06 -0.56
N THR A 145 8.93 -13.39 -0.19
CA THR A 145 8.23 -12.43 -1.06
C THR A 145 9.06 -11.15 -1.28
N ASN A 146 9.78 -10.69 -0.25
CA ASN A 146 10.74 -9.60 -0.39
C ASN A 146 11.92 -10.01 -1.30
N ASN A 147 12.38 -11.26 -1.22
CA ASN A 147 13.40 -11.80 -2.09
C ASN A 147 12.93 -11.90 -3.56
N TRP A 148 11.66 -12.26 -3.79
CA TRP A 148 11.06 -12.11 -5.12
C TRP A 148 11.15 -10.67 -5.61
N ASN A 149 10.74 -9.69 -4.80
CA ASN A 149 10.79 -8.27 -5.18
C ASN A 149 12.21 -7.81 -5.53
N ASN A 150 13.18 -8.10 -4.66
CA ASN A 150 14.55 -7.65 -4.83
C ASN A 150 15.24 -8.32 -6.02
N SER A 151 15.00 -9.61 -6.24
CA SER A 151 15.58 -10.34 -7.37
C SER A 151 14.93 -9.96 -8.70
N LEU A 152 13.60 -9.81 -8.74
CA LEU A 152 12.87 -9.39 -9.95
C LEU A 152 13.25 -7.97 -10.39
N LYS A 153 13.55 -7.05 -9.46
CA LYS A 153 14.15 -5.73 -9.81
C LYS A 153 15.48 -5.86 -10.54
N LYS A 154 16.29 -6.88 -10.23
CA LYS A 154 17.54 -7.15 -10.97
C LYS A 154 17.27 -7.79 -12.32
N ILE A 155 16.27 -8.66 -12.41
CA ILE A 155 15.83 -9.26 -13.69
C ILE A 155 15.27 -8.18 -14.61
N ASP A 156 14.44 -7.28 -14.11
CA ASP A 156 13.93 -6.10 -14.83
C ASP A 156 15.09 -5.33 -15.50
N ALA A 157 16.08 -4.91 -14.70
CA ALA A 157 17.26 -4.21 -15.21
C ALA A 157 18.02 -5.03 -16.27
N ALA A 158 18.14 -6.36 -16.07
CA ALA A 158 18.83 -7.25 -17.01
C ALA A 158 18.06 -7.42 -18.33
N LEU A 159 16.73 -7.55 -18.28
CA LEU A 159 15.87 -7.63 -19.47
C LEU A 159 15.95 -6.32 -20.27
N LYS A 160 15.90 -5.16 -19.60
CA LYS A 160 16.11 -3.84 -20.22
C LYS A 160 17.46 -3.75 -20.91
N ALA A 161 18.54 -4.16 -20.25
CA ALA A 161 19.88 -4.13 -20.82
C ALA A 161 20.02 -5.03 -22.07
N LYS A 162 19.23 -6.11 -22.15
CA LYS A 162 19.15 -7.00 -23.31
C LYS A 162 18.07 -6.58 -24.33
N ALA A 163 17.43 -5.42 -24.17
CA ALA A 163 16.32 -4.94 -24.98
C ALA A 163 15.11 -5.90 -25.05
N GLN A 164 14.94 -6.76 -24.04
CA GLN A 164 13.81 -7.69 -23.91
C GLN A 164 12.60 -7.00 -23.24
N PHE A 165 12.15 -5.89 -23.85
CA PHE A 165 11.08 -5.05 -23.30
C PHE A 165 9.72 -5.76 -23.16
N PRO A 166 9.30 -6.67 -24.06
CA PRO A 166 8.05 -7.40 -23.86
C PRO A 166 8.04 -8.25 -22.58
N GLN A 167 9.14 -8.95 -22.30
CA GLN A 167 9.28 -9.76 -21.09
C GLN A 167 9.37 -8.89 -19.84
N GLU A 168 10.07 -7.76 -19.92
CA GLU A 168 10.14 -6.81 -18.81
C GLU A 168 8.77 -6.21 -18.48
N PHE A 169 8.02 -5.80 -19.50
CA PHE A 169 6.70 -5.23 -19.31
C PHE A 169 5.74 -6.21 -18.60
N ASP A 170 5.80 -7.49 -18.99
CA ASP A 170 5.00 -8.53 -18.35
C ASP A 170 5.49 -8.88 -16.93
N LEU A 171 6.81 -8.83 -16.68
CA LEU A 171 7.38 -8.91 -15.33
C LEU A 171 6.81 -7.82 -14.41
N VAL A 172 6.88 -6.56 -14.85
CA VAL A 172 6.42 -5.41 -14.07
C VAL A 172 4.92 -5.49 -13.80
N LYS A 173 4.12 -5.95 -14.77
CA LYS A 173 2.69 -6.22 -14.53
C LYS A 173 2.46 -7.25 -13.45
N VAL A 174 3.20 -8.36 -13.44
CA VAL A 174 3.09 -9.38 -12.39
C VAL A 174 3.51 -8.79 -11.03
N GLN A 175 4.55 -7.97 -10.99
CA GLN A 175 4.95 -7.28 -9.75
C GLN A 175 3.81 -6.40 -9.22
N GLN A 176 3.27 -5.51 -10.05
CA GLN A 176 2.25 -4.53 -9.64
C GLN A 176 0.89 -5.18 -9.31
N LYS A 177 0.52 -6.25 -10.01
CA LYS A 177 -0.80 -6.88 -9.87
C LYS A 177 -0.83 -8.03 -8.86
N ALA A 178 0.30 -8.66 -8.56
CA ALA A 178 0.36 -9.77 -7.62
C ALA A 178 1.33 -9.49 -6.47
N LEU A 179 2.62 -9.30 -6.77
CA LEU A 179 3.67 -9.26 -5.76
C LEU A 179 3.53 -8.12 -4.75
N GLU A 180 3.34 -6.90 -5.25
CA GLU A 180 3.20 -5.71 -4.43
C GLU A 180 1.93 -5.78 -3.56
N PRO A 181 0.73 -6.08 -4.10
CA PRO A 181 -0.46 -6.29 -3.27
C PRO A 181 -0.29 -7.43 -2.26
N GLY A 182 0.29 -8.56 -2.67
CA GLY A 182 0.50 -9.72 -1.79
C GLY A 182 1.41 -9.40 -0.62
N TYR A 183 2.49 -8.65 -0.85
CA TYR A 183 3.40 -8.23 0.21
C TYR A 183 2.82 -7.10 1.08
N ASN A 184 2.29 -6.04 0.46
CA ASN A 184 1.88 -4.82 1.17
C ASN A 184 0.64 -5.04 2.04
N TYR A 185 -0.29 -5.89 1.58
CA TYR A 185 -1.51 -6.19 2.32
C TYR A 185 -1.41 -7.44 3.21
N TYR A 186 -0.23 -8.06 3.32
CA TYR A 186 -0.05 -9.20 4.22
C TYR A 186 -0.31 -8.80 5.68
N GLY A 187 -1.22 -9.53 6.33
CA GLY A 187 -1.71 -9.30 7.68
C GLY A 187 -3.02 -8.52 7.75
N VAL A 188 -3.47 -7.92 6.64
CA VAL A 188 -4.73 -7.16 6.58
C VAL A 188 -5.90 -8.07 6.24
N GLU A 189 -7.07 -7.85 6.86
CA GLU A 189 -8.29 -8.60 6.57
C GLU A 189 -8.88 -8.20 5.20
N ILE A 190 -9.40 -9.16 4.42
CA ILE A 190 -10.02 -8.85 3.13
C ILE A 190 -11.47 -8.43 3.36
N LYS A 191 -11.84 -7.20 2.98
CA LYS A 191 -13.24 -6.73 2.98
C LYS A 191 -13.64 -6.17 1.63
N LYS A 192 -14.85 -6.51 1.17
CA LYS A 192 -15.38 -5.97 -0.08
C LYS A 192 -16.16 -4.69 0.15
N VAL A 193 -15.96 -3.71 -0.73
CA VAL A 193 -16.70 -2.44 -0.73
C VAL A 193 -18.21 -2.67 -0.87
N SER A 194 -18.62 -3.65 -1.69
CA SER A 194 -20.03 -3.98 -1.91
C SER A 194 -20.79 -4.36 -0.64
N GLU A 195 -20.10 -4.93 0.34
CA GLU A 195 -20.64 -5.42 1.61
C GLU A 195 -20.55 -4.37 2.74
N ASN A 196 -19.72 -3.33 2.56
CA ASN A 196 -19.39 -2.35 3.61
C ASN A 196 -19.79 -0.90 3.22
N LYS A 197 -20.73 -0.74 2.28
CA LYS A 197 -21.13 0.57 1.73
C LYS A 197 -21.53 1.57 2.81
N ALA A 198 -22.33 1.14 3.79
CA ALA A 198 -22.82 2.01 4.86
C ALA A 198 -21.66 2.57 5.70
N SER A 199 -20.75 1.70 6.16
CA SER A 199 -19.58 2.09 6.94
C SER A 199 -18.65 3.02 6.14
N LEU A 200 -18.41 2.70 4.86
CA LEU A 200 -17.59 3.52 3.98
C LEU A 200 -18.21 4.92 3.77
N THR A 201 -19.50 4.98 3.45
CA THR A 201 -20.23 6.25 3.28
C THR A 201 -20.21 7.07 4.55
N PHE A 202 -20.40 6.44 5.71
CA PHE A 202 -20.33 7.12 7.00
C PHE A 202 -18.94 7.70 7.25
N LEU A 203 -17.87 6.89 7.13
CA LEU A 203 -16.50 7.33 7.40
C LEU A 203 -16.08 8.49 6.48
N LEU A 204 -16.43 8.42 5.19
CA LEU A 204 -16.13 9.50 4.23
C LEU A 204 -16.91 10.77 4.52
N SER A 205 -18.21 10.65 4.83
CA SER A 205 -19.05 11.80 5.17
C SER A 205 -18.60 12.43 6.49
N PHE A 206 -18.29 11.60 7.48
CA PHE A 206 -17.76 12.04 8.76
C PHE A 206 -16.43 12.76 8.58
N TYR A 207 -15.48 12.22 7.81
CA TYR A 207 -14.21 12.88 7.51
C TYR A 207 -14.40 14.29 6.90
N LEU A 208 -15.29 14.42 5.91
CA LEU A 208 -15.56 15.71 5.28
C LEU A 208 -16.22 16.69 6.25
N LEU A 209 -17.23 16.26 7.01
CA LEU A 209 -17.89 17.11 7.99
C LEU A 209 -16.94 17.50 9.12
N TYR A 210 -16.13 16.56 9.62
CA TYR A 210 -15.16 16.77 10.69
C TYR A 210 -14.07 17.78 10.29
N THR A 211 -13.51 17.65 9.09
CA THR A 211 -12.48 18.57 8.58
C THR A 211 -13.03 19.99 8.38
N VAL A 212 -14.23 20.10 7.79
CA VAL A 212 -14.91 21.38 7.58
C VAL A 212 -15.32 22.02 8.91
N TRP A 213 -15.82 21.22 9.86
CA TRP A 213 -16.18 21.66 11.20
C TRP A 213 -15.00 22.30 11.93
N TYR A 214 -13.84 21.64 11.92
CA TYR A 214 -12.61 22.21 12.50
C TYR A 214 -12.22 23.53 11.81
N GLY A 215 -12.23 23.54 10.47
CA GLY A 215 -11.87 24.71 9.68
C GLY A 215 -12.75 25.93 9.97
N PHE A 216 -14.07 25.75 10.01
CA PHE A 216 -14.99 26.84 10.37
C PHE A 216 -14.88 27.24 11.85
N GLY A 217 -14.61 26.31 12.75
CA GLY A 217 -14.36 26.61 14.16
C GLY A 217 -13.17 27.57 14.32
N LEU A 218 -12.05 27.28 13.66
CA LEU A 218 -10.89 28.16 13.64
C LEU A 218 -11.18 29.50 12.94
N PHE A 219 -11.87 29.46 11.80
CA PHE A 219 -12.24 30.66 11.05
C PHE A 219 -13.04 31.65 11.92
N TYR A 220 -14.11 31.19 12.57
CA TYR A 220 -14.94 32.05 13.42
C TYR A 220 -14.21 32.49 14.70
N LEU A 221 -13.33 31.65 15.26
CA LEU A 221 -12.50 32.02 16.41
C LEU A 221 -11.55 33.17 16.05
N PHE A 222 -10.85 33.07 14.92
CA PHE A 222 -9.92 34.10 14.45
C PHE A 222 -10.64 35.39 14.02
N ASP A 223 -11.78 35.28 13.33
CA ASP A 223 -12.63 36.43 13.03
C ASP A 223 -13.10 37.14 14.31
N GLY A 224 -13.47 36.37 15.35
CA GLY A 224 -13.81 36.87 16.67
C GLY A 224 -12.69 37.66 17.36
N MET A 225 -11.44 37.31 17.08
CA MET A 225 -10.24 38.04 17.55
C MET A 225 -9.84 39.20 16.63
N GLY A 226 -10.55 39.37 15.51
CA GLY A 226 -10.28 40.40 14.50
C GLY A 226 -9.11 40.10 13.58
N ILE A 227 -8.71 38.83 13.45
CA ILE A 227 -7.80 38.34 12.43
C ILE A 227 -8.66 37.94 11.24
N THR A 228 -8.82 38.86 10.28
CA THR A 228 -9.67 38.67 9.11
C THR A 228 -8.83 38.59 7.84
N VAL A 229 -9.22 37.70 6.93
CA VAL A 229 -8.61 37.62 5.59
C VAL A 229 -9.30 38.64 4.69
N HIS A 230 -8.79 39.87 4.67
CA HIS A 230 -9.25 40.88 3.69
C HIS A 230 -8.45 40.76 2.39
N LYS A 231 -9.14 40.88 1.24
CA LYS A 231 -8.45 41.18 -0.02
C LYS A 231 -7.63 42.46 0.19
N PRO A 232 -6.34 42.49 -0.19
CA PRO A 232 -5.58 43.73 -0.15
C PRO A 232 -6.31 44.78 -1.01
N LYS A 233 -6.56 45.96 -0.46
CA LYS A 233 -7.10 47.08 -1.25
C LYS A 233 -6.12 47.32 -2.41
N LYS A 234 -6.62 47.30 -3.65
CA LYS A 234 -5.83 47.78 -4.81
C LYS A 234 -5.35 49.19 -4.46
N LYS A 235 -4.03 49.38 -4.41
CA LYS A 235 -3.44 50.72 -4.36
C LYS A 235 -3.86 51.42 -5.65
N ILE A 236 -4.65 52.48 -5.53
CA ILE A 236 -4.81 53.43 -6.63
C ILE A 236 -3.59 54.34 -6.50
N GLU A 237 -2.65 54.18 -7.42
CA GLU A 237 -1.55 55.14 -7.58
C GLU A 237 -2.16 56.45 -8.09
N ALA A 238 -1.84 57.55 -7.39
CA ALA A 238 -2.25 58.90 -7.72
C ALA A 238 -1.14 59.58 -8.54
#